data_AF-A0A1G3KXE8-F1
#
_entry.id   AF-A0A1G3KXE8-F1
#
_cell.length_a   1.000
_cell.length_b   1.000
_cell.length_c   1.000
_cell.angle_alpha   90.00
_cell.angle_beta   90.00
_cell.angle_gamma   90.00
#
_symmetry.space_group_name_H-M   'P 1'
#
loop_
_entity.id
_entity.type
_entity.pdbx_description
1 polymer ?
#
loop_
_entity_poly.entity_id
_entity_poly.type
_entity_poly.pdbx_seq_one_letter_code
_entity_poly.pdbx_strand_id
1 'polypeptide(L)'
;MGPIGHLSIGFATKRFAPKIPLWILLVSSWFIDIIFMIFAFLGIEGMENLKKAGSVPSPLSHGLFMALVWSILAVIVSFLISKNKKYSLIIGLVVFSHWILDFIVWSNQFLFFVGSPQVGFGLYDKFLFNIPNGMIIASLVEFALFIPCLILYLTYVISKRKKEGQI
;
A
#
# COMPACT_ATOMS: atom_id res chain seq x y z
N MET A 1 6.65 -2.36 -2.02
CA MET A 1 6.86 -1.03 -2.60
C MET A 1 7.28 -0.13 -1.46
N GLY A 2 7.99 0.97 -1.69
CA GLY A 2 8.32 1.84 -0.57
C GLY A 2 7.09 2.62 -0.07
N PRO A 3 7.21 3.27 1.11
CA PRO A 3 6.10 3.95 1.76
C PRO A 3 5.45 5.04 0.89
N ILE A 4 6.24 5.75 0.08
CA ILE A 4 5.75 6.82 -0.79
C ILE A 4 4.90 6.23 -1.92
N GLY A 5 5.35 5.13 -2.51
CA GLY A 5 4.58 4.40 -3.51
C GLY A 5 3.19 4.02 -3.01
N HIS A 6 3.07 3.48 -1.80
CA HIS A 6 1.77 3.12 -1.21
C HIS A 6 0.84 4.32 -0.96
N LEU A 7 1.36 5.44 -0.43
CA LEU A 7 0.56 6.66 -0.20
C LEU A 7 -0.12 7.17 -1.46
N SER A 8 0.51 6.97 -2.62
CA SER A 8 -0.01 7.37 -3.93
C SER A 8 -1.45 6.92 -4.14
N ILE A 9 -1.78 5.68 -3.76
CA ILE A 9 -3.13 5.14 -3.94
C ILE A 9 -4.16 5.87 -3.06
N GLY A 10 -3.80 6.20 -1.82
CA GLY A 10 -4.67 6.95 -0.92
C GLY A 10 -4.99 8.35 -1.45
N PHE A 11 -3.99 9.06 -1.96
CA PHE A 11 -4.18 10.37 -2.61
C PHE A 11 -5.06 10.27 -3.86
N ALA A 12 -4.76 9.33 -4.76
CA ALA A 12 -5.52 9.17 -6.00
C ALA A 12 -6.99 8.82 -5.73
N THR A 13 -7.24 7.94 -4.75
CA THR A 13 -8.58 7.47 -4.41
C THR A 13 -9.49 8.59 -3.93
N LYS A 14 -8.95 9.64 -3.30
CA LYS A 14 -9.74 10.75 -2.75
C LYS A 14 -10.63 11.43 -3.78
N ARG A 15 -10.18 11.55 -5.04
CA ARG A 15 -10.99 12.10 -6.13
C ARG A 15 -12.21 11.23 -6.45
N PHE A 16 -12.07 9.91 -6.38
CA PHE A 16 -13.12 8.95 -6.70
C PHE A 16 -14.04 8.65 -5.50
N ALA A 17 -13.54 8.88 -4.29
CA ALA A 17 -14.24 8.66 -3.03
C ALA A 17 -14.26 9.93 -2.16
N PRO A 18 -14.87 11.04 -2.64
CA PRO A 18 -14.74 12.36 -2.03
C PRO A 18 -15.27 12.44 -0.59
N LYS A 19 -16.24 11.58 -0.23
CA LYS A 19 -16.83 11.55 1.11
C LYS A 19 -15.98 10.79 2.14
N ILE A 20 -15.01 9.97 1.71
CA ILE A 20 -14.08 9.30 2.63
C ILE A 20 -13.01 10.31 3.05
N PRO A 21 -12.79 10.57 4.34
CA PRO A 21 -11.69 11.41 4.81
C PRO A 21 -10.34 10.96 4.25
N LEU A 22 -9.49 11.91 3.85
CA LEU A 22 -8.20 11.57 3.23
C LEU A 22 -7.34 10.70 4.15
N TRP A 23 -7.29 11.02 5.45
CA TRP A 23 -6.50 10.26 6.42
C TRP A 23 -6.89 8.79 6.49
N ILE A 24 -8.19 8.44 6.31
CA ILE A 24 -8.63 7.05 6.26
C ILE A 24 -8.04 6.35 5.03
N LEU A 25 -8.03 7.03 3.87
CA LEU A 25 -7.46 6.47 2.64
C LEU A 25 -5.94 6.28 2.77
N LEU A 26 -5.23 7.21 3.40
CA LEU A 26 -3.78 7.10 3.63
C LEU A 26 -3.45 5.97 4.62
N VAL A 27 -4.19 5.87 5.72
CA VAL A 27 -4.05 4.74 6.68
C VAL A 27 -4.38 3.43 6.00
N SER A 28 -5.41 3.38 5.14
CA SER A 28 -5.77 2.17 4.39
C SER A 28 -4.64 1.73 3.45
N SER A 29 -3.97 2.66 2.76
CA SER A 29 -2.85 2.31 1.87
C SER A 29 -1.62 1.77 2.61
N TRP A 30 -1.43 2.16 3.88
CA TRP A 30 -0.36 1.67 4.75
C TRP A 30 -0.80 0.60 5.74
N PHE A 31 -2.04 0.11 5.63
CA PHE A 31 -2.59 -0.76 6.66
C PHE A 31 -1.73 -2.02 6.85
N ILE A 32 -1.25 -2.62 5.76
CA ILE A 32 -0.39 -3.81 5.80
C ILE A 32 0.98 -3.50 6.43
N ASP A 33 1.61 -2.36 6.09
CA ASP A 33 2.85 -1.91 6.75
C ASP A 33 2.66 -1.73 8.26
N ILE A 34 1.54 -1.15 8.68
CA ILE A 34 1.23 -0.94 10.10
C ILE A 34 1.09 -2.29 10.82
N ILE A 35 0.40 -3.25 10.21
CA ILE A 35 0.30 -4.63 10.75
C ILE A 35 1.68 -5.27 10.83
N PHE A 36 2.51 -5.14 9.79
CA PHE A 36 3.87 -5.64 9.81
C PHE A 36 4.71 -5.01 10.93
N MET A 37 4.63 -3.70 11.14
CA MET A 37 5.34 -3.02 12.23
C MET A 37 4.89 -3.53 13.61
N ILE A 38 3.60 -3.83 13.79
CA ILE A 38 3.07 -4.43 15.01
C ILE A 38 3.63 -5.85 15.18
N PHE A 39 3.59 -6.69 14.14
CA PHE A 39 4.10 -8.05 14.19
C PHE A 39 5.62 -8.11 14.41
N ALA A 40 6.37 -7.16 13.84
CA ALA A 40 7.80 -7.01 14.09
C ALA A 40 8.10 -6.62 15.53
N PHE A 41 7.35 -5.66 16.09
CA PHE A 41 7.51 -5.28 17.49
C PHE A 41 7.19 -6.44 18.46
N LEU A 42 6.22 -7.28 18.10
CA LEU A 42 5.84 -8.47 18.86
C LEU A 42 6.76 -9.68 18.62
N GLY A 43 7.75 -9.58 17.72
CA GLY A 43 8.63 -10.70 17.33
C GLY A 43 7.93 -11.82 16.54
N ILE A 44 6.71 -11.57 16.06
CA ILE A 44 5.92 -12.51 15.23
C ILE A 44 6.47 -12.53 13.80
N GLU A 45 6.77 -11.34 13.26
CA GLU A 45 7.37 -11.18 11.94
C GLU A 45 8.55 -10.24 11.99
N GLY A 46 9.77 -10.76 11.92
CA GLY A 46 10.92 -9.99 11.49
C GLY A 46 11.83 -9.45 12.60
N MET A 47 13.12 -9.50 12.27
CA MET A 47 14.22 -8.52 12.45
C MET A 47 15.55 -9.22 12.15
N GLU A 48 15.61 -10.56 12.25
CA GLU A 48 16.82 -11.37 12.03
C GLU A 48 17.38 -11.26 10.60
N ASN A 49 16.56 -10.83 9.62
CA ASN A 49 16.94 -10.72 8.20
C ASN A 49 17.13 -9.28 7.68
N LEU A 50 17.18 -8.26 8.56
CA LEU A 50 17.42 -6.86 8.16
C LEU A 50 18.76 -6.62 7.44
N LYS A 51 19.68 -7.60 7.46
CA LYS A 51 20.97 -7.54 6.76
C LYS A 51 20.84 -7.59 5.23
N LYS A 52 19.71 -8.05 4.67
CA LYS A 52 19.42 -7.94 3.24
C LYS A 52 18.31 -6.93 3.06
N ALA A 53 18.67 -5.74 2.58
CA ALA A 53 17.72 -4.72 2.18
C ALA A 53 16.63 -5.33 1.28
N GLY A 54 15.39 -5.38 1.76
CA GLY A 54 14.22 -5.70 0.94
C GLY A 54 13.74 -7.15 0.89
N SER A 55 14.16 -8.08 1.76
CA SER A 55 13.66 -9.47 1.70
C SER A 55 13.50 -10.13 3.07
N VAL A 56 12.75 -9.51 3.97
CA VAL A 56 12.27 -10.21 5.16
C VAL A 56 11.01 -11.00 4.76
N PRO A 57 10.98 -12.33 4.96
CA PRO A 57 9.76 -13.10 4.79
C PRO A 57 8.69 -12.61 5.76
N SER A 58 7.63 -11.99 5.24
CA SER A 58 6.52 -11.46 6.06
C SER A 58 5.15 -11.98 5.59
N PRO A 59 4.89 -13.30 5.60
CA PRO A 59 3.66 -13.88 5.06
C PRO A 59 2.38 -13.56 5.83
N LEU A 60 2.46 -13.26 7.13
CA LEU A 60 1.30 -12.90 7.97
C LEU A 60 0.81 -11.47 7.70
N SER A 61 1.70 -10.55 7.35
CA SER A 61 1.33 -9.20 6.93
C SER A 61 1.18 -9.08 5.41
N HIS A 62 2.17 -9.51 4.64
CA HIS A 62 2.32 -9.25 3.20
C HIS A 62 2.05 -10.48 2.30
N GLY A 63 1.72 -11.65 2.84
CA GLY A 63 1.30 -12.79 2.01
C GLY A 63 -0.02 -12.50 1.30
N LEU A 64 -0.22 -13.00 0.08
CA LEU A 64 -1.45 -12.75 -0.72
C LEU A 64 -2.71 -13.14 0.05
N PHE A 65 -2.71 -14.35 0.62
CA PHE A 65 -3.82 -14.83 1.44
C PHE A 65 -4.13 -13.86 2.59
N MET A 66 -3.10 -13.39 3.29
CA MET A 66 -3.27 -12.50 4.43
C MET A 66 -3.67 -11.09 4.00
N ALA A 67 -3.13 -10.57 2.90
CA ALA A 67 -3.57 -9.31 2.30
C ALA A 67 -5.07 -9.34 1.99
N LEU A 68 -5.59 -10.46 1.45
CA LEU A 68 -7.04 -10.65 1.25
C LEU A 68 -7.81 -10.65 2.58
N VAL A 69 -7.32 -11.37 3.59
CA VAL A 69 -7.93 -11.38 4.93
C VAL A 69 -7.98 -9.97 5.52
N TRP A 70 -6.87 -9.22 5.49
CA TRP A 70 -6.78 -7.85 5.98
C TRP A 70 -7.70 -6.90 5.21
N SER A 71 -7.78 -7.03 3.88
CA SER A 71 -8.72 -6.28 3.06
C SER A 71 -10.17 -6.56 3.40
N ILE A 72 -10.55 -7.83 3.58
CA ILE A 72 -11.91 -8.23 3.98
C ILE A 72 -12.24 -7.68 5.37
N LEU A 73 -11.32 -7.80 6.32
CA LEU A 73 -11.49 -7.24 7.66
C LEU A 73 -11.66 -5.72 7.61
N ALA A 74 -10.89 -5.02 6.77
CA ALA A 74 -11.05 -3.58 6.57
C ALA A 74 -12.42 -3.22 5.99
N VAL A 75 -12.95 -4.01 5.04
CA VAL A 75 -14.34 -3.84 4.53
C VAL A 75 -15.35 -4.03 5.66
N ILE A 76 -15.23 -5.08 6.46
CA ILE A 76 -16.17 -5.39 7.55
C ILE A 76 -16.17 -4.27 8.58
N VAL A 77 -14.99 -3.89 9.09
CA VAL A 77 -14.84 -2.85 10.13
C VAL A 77 -15.37 -1.51 9.62
N SER A 78 -14.96 -1.10 8.42
CA SER A 78 -15.43 0.17 7.84
C SER A 78 -16.93 0.15 7.55
N PHE A 79 -17.53 -0.99 7.20
CA PHE A 79 -18.97 -1.12 7.03
C PHE A 79 -19.71 -1.02 8.35
N LEU A 80 -19.21 -1.65 9.41
CA LEU A 80 -19.83 -1.59 10.73
C LEU A 80 -19.91 -0.16 11.27
N ILE A 81 -18.90 0.67 10.98
CA ILE A 81 -18.83 2.08 11.40
C ILE A 81 -19.64 2.99 10.46
N SER A 82 -19.39 2.91 9.15
CA SER A 82 -19.96 3.86 8.18
C SER A 82 -21.38 3.50 7.71
N LYS A 83 -21.79 2.23 7.88
CA LYS A 83 -22.97 1.61 7.27
C LYS A 83 -23.07 1.81 5.76
N ASN A 84 -21.95 2.09 5.09
CA ASN A 84 -21.89 2.40 3.67
C ASN A 84 -21.08 1.35 2.90
N LYS A 85 -21.78 0.45 2.19
CA LYS A 85 -21.16 -0.64 1.42
C LYS A 85 -20.11 -0.13 0.42
N LYS A 86 -20.42 0.94 -0.30
CA LYS A 86 -19.51 1.50 -1.32
C LYS A 86 -18.21 2.02 -0.70
N TYR A 87 -18.28 2.76 0.41
CA TYR A 87 -17.07 3.27 1.07
C TYR A 87 -16.23 2.16 1.65
N SER A 88 -16.88 1.15 2.18
CA SER A 88 -16.21 0.01 2.80
C SER A 88 -15.46 -0.82 1.77
N LEU A 89 -16.08 -1.08 0.61
CA LEU A 89 -15.41 -1.75 -0.50
C LEU A 89 -14.23 -0.94 -1.03
N ILE A 90 -14.35 0.39 -1.15
CA ILE A 90 -13.24 1.24 -1.58
C ILE A 90 -12.08 1.14 -0.59
N ILE A 91 -12.33 1.18 0.72
CA ILE A 91 -11.30 1.02 1.76
C ILE A 91 -10.59 -0.33 1.62
N GLY A 92 -11.34 -1.43 1.47
CA GLY A 92 -10.76 -2.76 1.27
C GLY A 92 -9.90 -2.87 0.02
N LEU A 93 -10.33 -2.25 -1.09
CA LEU A 93 -9.54 -2.19 -2.33
C LEU A 93 -8.27 -1.37 -2.18
N VAL A 94 -8.30 -0.27 -1.42
CA VAL A 94 -7.10 0.52 -1.10
C VAL A 94 -6.13 -0.31 -0.25
N VAL A 95 -6.60 -1.06 0.75
CA VAL A 95 -5.76 -2.00 1.51
C VAL A 95 -5.16 -3.05 0.57
N PHE A 96 -5.95 -3.64 -0.32
CA PHE A 96 -5.47 -4.71 -1.21
C PHE A 96 -4.45 -4.20 -2.25
N SER A 97 -4.57 -2.93 -2.65
CA SER A 97 -3.63 -2.30 -3.59
C SER A 97 -2.18 -2.36 -3.09
N HIS A 98 -1.98 -2.44 -1.77
CA HIS A 98 -0.68 -2.59 -1.16
C HIS A 98 0.04 -3.84 -1.69
N TRP A 99 -0.60 -5.01 -1.59
CA TRP A 99 -0.05 -6.27 -2.10
C TRP A 99 0.20 -6.24 -3.61
N ILE A 100 -0.68 -5.58 -4.38
CA ILE A 100 -0.48 -5.45 -5.84
C ILE A 100 0.81 -4.68 -6.13
N LEU A 101 1.06 -3.58 -5.40
CA LEU A 101 2.29 -2.81 -5.57
C LEU A 101 3.52 -3.64 -5.15
N ASP A 102 3.42 -4.43 -4.08
CA ASP A 102 4.49 -5.35 -3.66
C ASP A 102 4.77 -6.43 -4.69
N PHE A 103 3.73 -7.04 -5.25
CA PHE A 103 3.83 -8.04 -6.30
C PHE A 103 4.56 -7.49 -7.54
N ILE A 104 4.39 -6.20 -7.86
CA ILE A 104 5.12 -5.57 -8.96
C ILE A 104 6.60 -5.40 -8.61
N VAL A 105 6.91 -4.93 -7.40
CA VAL A 105 8.27 -4.54 -7.06
C VAL A 105 9.15 -5.69 -6.57
N TRP A 106 8.59 -6.64 -5.84
CA TRP A 106 9.33 -7.71 -5.17
C TRP A 106 9.04 -9.05 -5.85
N SER A 107 9.99 -9.97 -5.84
CA SER A 107 9.83 -11.34 -6.40
C SER A 107 9.39 -12.38 -5.37
N ASN A 108 9.35 -12.01 -4.09
CA ASN A 108 9.30 -12.94 -2.97
C ASN A 108 7.97 -12.91 -2.18
N GLN A 109 6.85 -12.52 -2.81
CA GLN A 109 5.56 -12.44 -2.13
C GLN A 109 4.96 -13.83 -1.94
N PHE A 110 4.76 -14.27 -0.69
CA PHE A 110 4.15 -15.57 -0.41
C PHE A 110 2.69 -15.61 -0.89
N LEU A 111 2.28 -16.72 -1.50
CA LEU A 111 0.86 -16.95 -1.80
C LEU A 111 0.03 -17.20 -0.54
N PHE A 112 0.58 -17.97 0.40
CA PHE A 112 -0.06 -18.31 1.66
C PHE A 112 0.90 -18.00 2.82
N PHE A 113 1.46 -19.03 3.47
CA PHE A 113 2.35 -18.92 4.62
C PHE A 113 3.80 -19.26 4.24
N VAL A 114 4.70 -19.24 5.24
CA VAL A 114 6.08 -19.70 5.09
C VAL A 114 6.11 -21.08 4.44
N GLY A 115 6.99 -21.28 3.45
CA GLY A 115 7.11 -22.53 2.70
C GLY A 115 6.14 -22.65 1.51
N SER A 116 5.17 -21.74 1.35
CA SER A 116 4.36 -21.68 0.14
C SER A 116 5.12 -21.04 -1.03
N PRO A 117 4.68 -21.25 -2.29
CA PRO A 117 5.30 -20.61 -3.43
C PRO A 117 5.33 -19.09 -3.29
N GLN A 118 6.44 -18.50 -3.72
CA GLN A 118 6.62 -17.06 -3.78
C GLN A 118 6.41 -16.58 -5.21
N VAL A 119 5.75 -15.44 -5.35
CA VAL A 119 5.42 -14.83 -6.64
C VAL A 119 5.76 -13.34 -6.64
N GLY A 120 5.94 -12.79 -7.83
CA GLY A 120 6.17 -11.37 -8.02
C GLY A 120 7.08 -11.06 -9.21
N PHE A 121 6.98 -9.85 -9.74
CA PHE A 121 7.73 -9.44 -10.92
C PHE A 121 9.17 -9.02 -10.59
N GLY A 122 9.48 -8.71 -9.32
CA GLY A 122 10.83 -8.39 -8.88
C GLY A 122 11.46 -7.17 -9.56
N LEU A 123 10.66 -6.14 -9.88
CA LEU A 123 11.17 -4.93 -10.51
C LEU A 123 12.31 -4.28 -9.69
N TYR A 124 12.15 -4.21 -8.37
CA TYR A 124 13.14 -3.64 -7.47
C TYR A 124 14.31 -4.59 -7.23
N ASP A 125 14.09 -5.91 -7.21
CA ASP A 125 15.19 -6.87 -7.10
C ASP A 125 16.19 -6.70 -8.25
N LYS A 126 15.68 -6.45 -9.46
CA LYS A 126 16.52 -6.16 -10.64
C LYS A 126 17.35 -4.89 -10.45
N PHE A 127 16.77 -3.83 -9.91
CA PHE A 127 17.47 -2.56 -9.74
C PHE A 127 18.43 -2.59 -8.56
N LEU A 128 17.96 -3.03 -7.38
CA LEU A 128 18.69 -2.99 -6.13
C LEU A 128 19.90 -3.92 -6.10
N PHE A 129 19.83 -5.10 -6.72
CA PHE A 129 20.91 -6.09 -6.65
C PHE A 129 21.84 -6.11 -7.87
N ASN A 130 21.40 -5.62 -9.04
CA ASN A 130 22.18 -5.72 -10.28
C ASN A 130 22.68 -4.37 -10.84
N ILE A 131 22.22 -3.23 -10.33
CA ILE A 131 22.56 -1.91 -10.90
C ILE A 131 23.23 -1.02 -9.85
N PRO A 132 24.41 -0.43 -10.14
CA PRO A 132 24.98 0.63 -9.31
C PRO A 132 23.98 1.79 -9.16
N ASN A 133 23.74 2.25 -7.93
CA ASN A 133 22.72 3.26 -7.60
C ASN A 133 21.26 2.81 -7.80
N GLY A 134 20.97 1.50 -7.81
CA GLY A 134 19.60 0.97 -7.96
C GLY A 134 18.56 1.57 -7.00
N MET A 135 18.99 2.01 -5.81
CA MET A 135 18.11 2.67 -4.84
C MET A 135 17.58 4.04 -5.33
N ILE A 136 18.37 4.77 -6.13
CA ILE A 136 17.91 6.00 -6.78
C ILE A 136 16.82 5.68 -7.80
N ILE A 137 17.03 4.64 -8.62
CA ILE A 137 16.05 4.21 -9.62
C ILE A 137 14.74 3.77 -8.96
N ALA A 138 14.81 2.96 -7.89
CA ALA A 138 13.64 2.55 -7.12
C ALA A 138 12.87 3.78 -6.60
N SER A 139 13.58 4.75 -6.00
CA SER A 139 13.00 6.01 -5.53
C SER A 139 12.30 6.78 -6.66
N LEU A 140 12.93 6.88 -7.84
CA LEU A 140 12.34 7.55 -9.00
C LEU A 140 11.02 6.88 -9.44
N VAL A 141 10.94 5.56 -9.40
CA VAL A 141 9.68 4.83 -9.69
C VAL A 141 8.60 5.18 -8.68
N GLU A 142 8.92 5.28 -7.39
CA GLU A 142 7.94 5.70 -6.37
C GLU A 142 7.44 7.11 -6.61
N PHE A 143 8.34 8.06 -6.88
CA PHE A 143 7.97 9.43 -7.17
C PHE A 143 7.17 9.57 -8.47
N ALA A 144 7.49 8.76 -9.49
CA ALA A 144 6.73 8.71 -10.74
C ALA A 144 5.29 8.22 -10.54
N LEU A 145 5.04 7.34 -9.56
CA LEU A 145 3.68 6.96 -9.15
C LEU A 145 3.03 8.04 -8.27
N PHE A 146 3.78 8.60 -7.33
CA PHE A 146 3.28 9.53 -6.32
C PHE A 146 2.87 10.90 -6.87
N ILE A 147 3.70 11.51 -7.72
CA ILE A 147 3.48 12.87 -8.22
C ILE A 147 2.15 12.99 -8.98
N PRO A 148 1.82 12.12 -9.97
CA PRO A 148 0.53 12.20 -10.65
C PRO A 148 -0.66 11.99 -9.70
N CYS A 149 -0.54 11.09 -8.73
CA CYS A 149 -1.59 10.85 -7.74
C CYS A 149 -1.82 12.06 -6.83
N LEU A 150 -0.74 12.72 -6.42
CA LEU A 150 -0.81 13.95 -5.64
C LEU A 150 -1.41 15.11 -6.46
N ILE A 151 -0.99 15.29 -7.71
CA ILE A 151 -1.57 16.30 -8.62
C ILE A 151 -3.07 16.05 -8.80
N LEU A 152 -3.48 14.80 -8.98
CA LEU A 152 -4.88 14.42 -9.11
C LEU A 152 -5.70 14.75 -7.85
N TYR A 153 -5.12 14.58 -6.66
CA TYR A 153 -5.72 15.04 -5.40
C TYR A 153 -5.80 16.57 -5.30
N LEU A 154 -4.71 17.28 -5.57
CA LEU A 154 -4.64 18.75 -5.45
C LEU A 154 -5.60 19.44 -6.42
N THR A 155 -5.65 19.00 -7.67
CA THR A 155 -6.58 19.52 -8.68
C THR A 155 -8.04 19.28 -8.28
N TYR A 156 -8.35 18.13 -7.66
CA TYR A 156 -9.66 17.87 -7.08
C TYR A 156 -10.00 18.87 -5.96
N VAL A 157 -9.07 19.12 -5.02
CA VAL A 157 -9.28 20.06 -3.90
C VAL A 157 -9.51 21.49 -4.41
N ILE A 158 -8.70 21.95 -5.36
CA ILE A 158 -8.82 23.29 -5.96
C ILE A 158 -10.17 23.43 -6.67
N SER A 159 -10.54 22.45 -7.51
CA SER A 159 -11.82 22.46 -8.22
C SER A 159 -13.01 22.50 -7.26
N LYS A 160 -12.93 21.74 -6.15
CA LYS A 160 -13.96 21.73 -5.12
C LYS A 160 -14.10 23.08 -4.43
N ARG A 161 -13.00 23.68 -3.96
CA ARG A 161 -13.02 24.99 -3.27
C ARG A 161 -13.57 26.11 -4.15
N LYS A 162 -13.21 26.12 -5.44
CA LYS A 162 -13.75 27.07 -6.42
C LYS A 162 -15.28 26.93 -6.58
N LYS A 163 -15.80 25.70 -6.61
CA LYS A 163 -17.25 25.45 -6.66
C LYS A 163 -17.97 25.88 -5.38
N GLU A 164 -17.28 25.86 -4.24
CA GLU A 164 -17.80 26.28 -2.94
C GLU A 164 -17.62 27.78 -2.67
N GLY A 165 -17.06 28.55 -3.61
CA GLY A 165 -16.84 30.01 -3.48
C GLY A 165 -15.79 30.39 -2.43
N GLN A 166 -14.92 29.46 -2.05
CA GLN A 166 -13.90 29.66 -1.01
C GLN A 166 -12.57 30.22 -1.55
N ILE A 167 -12.40 30.24 -2.87
CA ILE A 167 -11.28 30.81 -3.64
C ILE A 167 -11.77 31.25 -5.02
#